data_AF-A0A838U0V6-F1
#
_entry.id   AF-A0A838U0V6-F1
#
_cell.length_a   1.000
_cell.length_b   1.000
_cell.length_c   1.000
_cell.angle_alpha   90.00
_cell.angle_beta   90.00
_cell.angle_gamma   90.00
#
_symmetry.space_group_name_H-M   'P 1'
#
loop_
_entity.id
_entity.type
_entity.pdbx_description
1 polymer ?
#
loop_
_entity_poly.entity_id
_entity_poly.type
_entity_poly.pdbx_seq_one_letter_code
_entity_poly.pdbx_strand_id
1 'polypeptide(L)'
;MKNKIKFLIALSFVSIMGSLLLPSSITIPIASAEVYEDLQFLTPVSTISSPQNSNVTNATTTASVPDISKGPPIPSKGYLVEEIRDGLYWITDGVYNTMFLVSDQGVTAIDAPPSIGENYIKAIKEVTDKPIQYVIYSHSHVDHIGAAGSIFPNNVTYIAQEETANLLKEANDTRRPVPTVTFTDHYELNSGNQTLELDYKGVNHEPGNIYIYAPKQKTLMLVDVIFPGWSPFKELGITTHVPGFVKAHDTVLGYDFDTFVGGHLTRLGTSEDVILQKQFVNDLTNASMTANSNFDFGSFAQKYGMTNPWLVIEEYYNAVTNDCTDTMNEKWKDRLGGWEEFMNSHCWKMTESLRVD
;
A
#
# COMPACT_ATOMS: atom_id res chain seq x y z
N MET A 1 34.17 -49.46 5.81
CA MET A 1 33.96 -49.82 4.38
C MET A 1 32.65 -49.21 3.91
N LYS A 2 32.75 -48.32 2.90
CA LYS A 2 31.77 -47.92 1.84
C LYS A 2 30.34 -47.54 2.30
N ASN A 3 29.96 -46.25 2.31
CA ASN A 3 29.64 -45.30 1.21
C ASN A 3 28.12 -45.25 0.93
N LYS A 4 27.43 -44.15 1.31
CA LYS A 4 27.00 -42.98 0.49
C LYS A 4 25.74 -43.28 -0.35
N ILE A 5 24.73 -42.41 -0.39
CA ILE A 5 24.68 -41.22 -1.27
C ILE A 5 23.69 -40.17 -0.72
N LYS A 6 24.16 -38.91 -0.64
CA LYS A 6 23.38 -37.67 -0.56
C LYS A 6 23.18 -37.16 -1.99
N PHE A 7 21.98 -36.70 -2.35
CA PHE A 7 21.74 -36.03 -3.62
C PHE A 7 22.02 -34.53 -3.45
N LEU A 8 22.96 -34.03 -4.25
CA LEU A 8 23.25 -32.61 -4.45
C LEU A 8 23.25 -32.45 -5.98
N ILE A 9 22.32 -31.66 -6.53
CA ILE A 9 22.34 -31.31 -7.95
C ILE A 9 22.95 -29.92 -8.06
N ALA A 10 24.22 -29.87 -8.44
CA ALA A 10 24.86 -28.72 -9.05
C ALA A 10 24.97 -29.01 -10.54
N LEU A 11 24.47 -28.13 -11.40
CA LEU A 11 24.79 -28.13 -12.83
C LEU A 11 25.57 -26.87 -13.20
N SER A 12 26.80 -27.11 -13.62
CA SER A 12 27.72 -26.24 -14.38
C SER A 12 28.56 -27.27 -15.16
N PHE A 13 28.90 -27.23 -16.44
CA PHE A 13 29.14 -26.21 -17.46
C PHE A 13 28.98 -26.91 -18.83
N VAL A 14 28.92 -26.17 -19.95
CA VAL A 14 29.95 -26.18 -21.02
C VAL A 14 29.48 -25.31 -22.20
N SER A 15 30.39 -24.40 -22.56
CA SER A 15 30.40 -23.54 -23.73
C SER A 15 30.44 -24.34 -25.04
N ILE A 16 29.60 -23.99 -26.01
CA ILE A 16 29.83 -24.26 -27.42
C ILE A 16 29.75 -22.93 -28.15
N MET A 17 30.92 -22.45 -28.61
CA MET A 17 31.00 -21.43 -29.65
C MET A 17 30.41 -21.99 -30.94
N GLY A 18 29.34 -21.37 -31.42
CA GLY A 18 28.78 -21.58 -32.75
C GLY A 18 28.37 -20.23 -33.31
N SER A 19 29.24 -19.64 -34.12
CA SER A 19 28.98 -18.43 -34.90
C SER A 19 27.86 -18.67 -35.90
N LEU A 20 26.69 -18.06 -35.66
CA LEU A 20 25.67 -17.82 -36.68
C LEU A 20 25.40 -16.32 -36.75
N LEU A 21 25.72 -15.75 -37.91
CA LEU A 21 25.35 -14.40 -38.30
C LEU A 21 23.82 -14.29 -38.35
N LEU A 22 23.24 -13.41 -37.53
CA LEU A 22 21.86 -12.96 -37.67
C LEU A 22 21.85 -11.45 -38.00
N PRO A 23 20.95 -11.02 -38.90
CA PRO A 23 20.92 -9.64 -39.37
C PRO A 23 20.43 -8.70 -38.26
N SER A 24 21.01 -7.51 -38.27
CA SER A 24 20.61 -6.34 -37.51
C SER A 24 19.13 -5.98 -37.73
N SER A 25 18.51 -5.52 -36.64
CA SER A 25 17.19 -4.84 -36.54
C SER A 25 16.00 -5.73 -36.18
N ILE A 26 15.89 -6.11 -34.91
CA ILE A 26 14.60 -6.36 -34.27
C ILE A 26 14.57 -5.51 -33.00
N THR A 27 13.90 -4.37 -33.08
CA THR A 27 13.44 -3.61 -31.92
C THR A 27 12.33 -4.43 -31.25
N ILE A 28 12.61 -4.96 -30.06
CA ILE A 28 11.59 -5.47 -29.16
C ILE A 28 10.86 -4.25 -28.59
N PRO A 29 9.53 -4.12 -28.72
CA PRO A 29 8.81 -3.06 -28.04
C PRO A 29 8.85 -3.37 -26.54
N ILE A 30 9.47 -2.47 -25.78
CA ILE A 30 9.29 -2.40 -24.33
C ILE A 30 7.81 -2.10 -24.13
N ALA A 31 7.10 -2.97 -23.41
CA ALA A 31 5.71 -2.75 -23.05
C ALA A 31 5.62 -1.42 -22.26
N SER A 32 5.13 -0.39 -22.93
CA SER A 32 4.80 0.90 -22.34
C SER A 32 3.60 0.72 -21.42
N ALA A 33 3.76 1.07 -20.14
CA ALA A 33 2.83 1.80 -19.28
C ALA A 33 1.29 1.68 -19.48
N GLU A 34 0.76 0.53 -19.89
CA GLU A 34 -0.70 0.33 -20.10
C GLU A 34 -1.39 -0.48 -18.99
N VAL A 35 -0.67 -0.88 -17.92
CA VAL A 35 -1.24 -1.74 -16.85
C VAL A 35 -1.76 -0.95 -15.64
N TYR A 36 -1.76 0.39 -15.68
CA TYR A 36 -2.16 1.24 -14.53
C TYR A 36 -3.43 2.09 -14.74
N GLU A 37 -4.22 1.87 -15.81
CA GLU A 37 -5.50 2.59 -15.97
C GLU A 37 -6.66 2.00 -15.15
N ASP A 38 -6.56 0.77 -14.65
CA ASP A 38 -7.68 0.05 -14.00
C ASP A 38 -7.87 0.32 -12.49
N LEU A 39 -7.14 1.27 -11.89
CA LEU A 39 -7.31 1.63 -10.47
C LEU A 39 -8.22 2.85 -10.25
N GLN A 40 -8.97 3.31 -11.26
CA GLN A 40 -10.04 4.30 -11.12
C GLN A 40 -11.32 3.70 -10.49
N PHE A 41 -11.22 3.07 -9.33
CA PHE A 41 -12.42 2.74 -8.57
C PHE A 41 -12.78 3.92 -7.66
N LEU A 42 -13.98 4.45 -7.90
CA LEU A 42 -14.70 5.50 -7.16
C LEU A 42 -14.61 6.92 -7.74
N THR A 43 -15.12 7.12 -8.96
CA THR A 43 -15.71 8.42 -9.34
C THR A 43 -17.09 8.60 -8.69
N PRO A 44 -17.47 9.78 -8.17
CA PRO A 44 -18.82 10.02 -7.69
C PRO A 44 -19.81 9.94 -8.87
N VAL A 45 -20.82 9.08 -8.73
CA VAL A 45 -21.86 8.83 -9.72
C VAL A 45 -22.54 10.14 -10.11
N SER A 46 -22.18 10.66 -11.28
CA SER A 46 -22.93 11.70 -11.97
C SER A 46 -23.60 11.05 -13.18
N THR A 47 -24.90 10.81 -13.02
CA THR A 47 -25.91 10.40 -14.01
C THR A 47 -25.41 10.09 -15.43
N ILE A 48 -25.15 8.80 -15.72
CA ILE A 48 -25.07 8.28 -17.09
C ILE A 48 -26.35 7.48 -17.36
N SER A 49 -27.17 7.98 -18.26
CA SER A 49 -28.23 7.19 -18.90
C SER A 49 -27.60 6.30 -19.97
N SER A 50 -27.72 4.98 -19.81
CA SER A 50 -27.39 3.99 -20.83
C SER A 50 -28.32 2.79 -20.71
N PRO A 51 -28.61 2.08 -21.82
CA PRO A 51 -29.78 1.23 -21.94
C PRO A 51 -29.66 -0.02 -21.07
N GLN A 52 -30.75 -0.36 -20.38
CA GLN A 52 -30.85 -1.51 -19.48
C GLN A 52 -30.51 -2.81 -20.22
N ASN A 53 -29.39 -3.43 -19.85
CA ASN A 53 -29.21 -4.85 -20.04
C ASN A 53 -29.81 -5.55 -18.81
N SER A 54 -31.07 -5.93 -18.91
CA SER A 54 -31.83 -6.60 -17.86
C SER A 54 -31.36 -8.06 -17.74
N ASN A 55 -30.35 -8.32 -16.90
CA ASN A 55 -30.11 -9.61 -16.24
C ASN A 55 -28.93 -9.55 -15.25
N VAL A 56 -29.00 -8.63 -14.28
CA VAL A 56 -28.22 -8.77 -13.02
C VAL A 56 -29.20 -8.75 -11.86
N THR A 57 -29.87 -9.89 -11.66
CA THR A 57 -30.51 -10.20 -10.38
C THR A 57 -29.62 -11.18 -9.66
N ASN A 58 -28.67 -10.64 -8.89
CA ASN A 58 -28.16 -11.30 -7.70
C ASN A 58 -28.12 -10.22 -6.63
N ALA A 59 -29.12 -10.25 -5.76
CA ALA A 59 -29.04 -9.57 -4.48
C ALA A 59 -27.97 -10.29 -3.65
N THR A 60 -26.72 -9.89 -3.82
CA THR A 60 -25.67 -10.22 -2.87
C THR A 60 -26.05 -9.49 -1.59
N THR A 61 -26.25 -10.24 -0.51
CA THR A 61 -26.27 -9.66 0.84
C THR A 61 -24.98 -8.88 0.99
N THR A 62 -25.04 -7.55 0.97
CA THR A 62 -23.88 -6.70 1.27
C THR A 62 -23.37 -7.11 2.65
N ALA A 63 -22.16 -7.67 2.72
CA ALA A 63 -21.52 -7.94 4.00
C ALA A 63 -21.55 -6.65 4.82
N SER A 64 -22.01 -6.74 6.08
CA SER A 64 -22.17 -5.56 6.91
C SER A 64 -20.80 -5.04 7.31
N VAL A 65 -20.47 -3.81 6.90
CA VAL A 65 -19.24 -3.13 7.35
C VAL A 65 -19.31 -2.87 8.86
N PRO A 66 -18.35 -3.37 9.67
CA PRO A 66 -18.33 -3.14 11.12
C PRO A 66 -18.30 -1.65 11.46
N ASP A 67 -18.87 -1.26 12.61
CA ASP A 67 -18.91 0.15 13.03
C ASP A 67 -17.51 0.74 13.20
N ILE A 68 -16.53 -0.06 13.62
CA ILE A 68 -15.14 0.37 13.76
C ILE A 68 -14.50 0.74 12.40
N SER A 69 -15.10 0.36 11.28
CA SER A 69 -14.61 0.62 9.92
C SER A 69 -15.31 1.83 9.28
N LYS A 70 -16.27 2.46 9.96
CA LYS A 70 -17.04 3.58 9.40
C LYS A 70 -16.37 4.90 9.70
N GLY A 71 -16.27 5.72 8.66
CA GLY A 71 -15.78 7.10 8.75
C GLY A 71 -16.88 8.12 8.96
N PRO A 72 -16.51 9.40 9.16
CA PRO A 72 -17.47 10.49 9.14
C PRO A 72 -18.14 10.58 7.75
N PRO A 73 -19.36 11.13 7.69
CA PRO A 73 -20.01 11.38 6.41
C PRO A 73 -19.24 12.43 5.60
N ILE A 74 -19.09 12.19 4.29
CA ILE A 74 -18.46 13.16 3.39
C ILE A 74 -19.47 14.26 3.03
N PRO A 75 -19.14 15.54 3.28
CA PRO A 75 -20.00 16.66 2.90
C PRO A 75 -20.33 16.66 1.40
N SER A 76 -21.44 17.30 1.03
CA SER A 76 -21.87 17.41 -0.38
C SER A 76 -20.87 18.13 -1.30
N LYS A 77 -19.91 18.87 -0.72
CA LYS A 77 -18.79 19.47 -1.46
C LYS A 77 -17.74 18.45 -1.93
N GLY A 78 -17.87 17.18 -1.54
CA GLY A 78 -17.07 16.06 -2.04
C GLY A 78 -15.80 15.77 -1.23
N TYR A 79 -15.53 16.50 -0.16
CA TYR A 79 -14.42 16.25 0.75
C TYR A 79 -14.73 16.80 2.16
N LEU A 80 -14.09 16.20 3.15
CA LEU A 80 -14.01 16.66 4.52
C LEU A 80 -12.64 17.32 4.75
N VAL A 81 -12.62 18.40 5.51
CA VAL A 81 -11.39 19.01 6.03
C VAL A 81 -11.63 19.36 7.50
N GLU A 82 -10.79 18.83 8.39
CA GLU A 82 -10.92 19.00 9.84
C GLU A 82 -9.54 19.19 10.48
N GLU A 83 -9.47 20.02 11.50
CA GLU A 83 -8.24 20.18 12.28
C GLU A 83 -8.03 18.96 13.17
N ILE A 84 -6.86 18.31 13.07
CA ILE A 84 -6.45 17.27 14.01
C ILE A 84 -6.00 17.93 15.31
N ARG A 85 -4.97 18.79 15.22
CA ARG A 85 -4.41 19.54 16.35
C ARG A 85 -3.43 20.61 15.86
N ASP A 86 -3.39 21.76 16.54
CA ASP A 86 -2.34 22.79 16.41
C ASP A 86 -1.90 23.08 14.97
N GLY A 87 -2.85 23.34 14.07
CA GLY A 87 -2.60 23.70 12.68
C GLY A 87 -2.32 22.53 11.72
N LEU A 88 -2.40 21.27 12.16
CA LEU A 88 -2.39 20.10 11.28
C LEU A 88 -3.84 19.70 10.95
N TYR A 89 -4.14 19.60 9.67
CA TYR A 89 -5.48 19.33 9.16
C TYR A 89 -5.52 18.01 8.40
N TRP A 90 -6.55 17.22 8.66
CA TRP A 90 -6.92 16.05 7.88
C TRP A 90 -7.81 16.46 6.70
N ILE A 91 -7.58 15.85 5.55
CA ILE A 91 -8.46 15.91 4.39
C ILE A 91 -8.79 14.50 3.90
N THR A 92 -10.06 14.26 3.56
CA THR A 92 -10.52 13.01 2.95
C THR A 92 -11.69 13.22 2.00
N ASP A 93 -11.80 12.38 0.98
CA ASP A 93 -12.98 12.21 0.12
C ASP A 93 -13.81 10.96 0.49
N GLY A 94 -13.46 10.29 1.60
CA GLY A 94 -14.05 9.03 2.06
C GLY A 94 -13.30 7.78 1.59
N VAL A 95 -12.29 7.93 0.74
CA VAL A 95 -11.48 6.84 0.17
C VAL A 95 -9.99 7.04 0.41
N TYR A 96 -9.51 8.28 0.30
CA TYR A 96 -8.13 8.65 0.57
C TYR A 96 -8.06 9.60 1.76
N ASN A 97 -6.99 9.48 2.53
CA ASN A 97 -6.71 10.32 3.68
C ASN A 97 -5.33 10.94 3.50
N THR A 98 -5.24 12.25 3.61
CA THR A 98 -3.95 12.92 3.72
C THR A 98 -4.05 14.12 4.66
N MET A 99 -2.95 14.83 4.86
CA MET A 99 -2.89 15.95 5.80
C MET A 99 -2.05 17.11 5.26
N PHE A 100 -2.35 18.31 5.73
CA PHE A 100 -1.51 19.48 5.53
C PHE A 100 -1.29 20.23 6.83
N LEU A 101 -0.13 20.87 6.94
CA LEU A 101 0.32 21.57 8.13
C LEU A 101 0.43 23.07 7.84
N VAL A 102 -0.29 23.87 8.60
CA VAL A 102 -0.25 25.33 8.56
C VAL A 102 0.71 25.85 9.63
N SER A 103 1.76 26.54 9.19
CA SER A 103 2.67 27.29 10.04
C SER A 103 2.51 28.79 9.87
N ASP A 104 3.27 29.60 10.60
CA ASP A 104 3.40 31.04 10.38
C ASP A 104 4.11 31.41 9.06
N GLN A 105 4.91 30.50 8.49
CA GLN A 105 5.63 30.71 7.22
C GLN A 105 4.83 30.28 5.98
N GLY A 106 3.95 29.28 6.11
CA GLY A 106 3.22 28.76 4.96
C GLY A 106 2.52 27.43 5.23
N VAL A 107 2.17 26.74 4.15
CA VAL A 107 1.56 25.41 4.19
C VAL A 107 2.56 24.36 3.73
N THR A 108 2.65 23.26 4.47
CA THR A 108 3.28 22.00 4.04
C THR A 108 2.17 21.03 3.70
N ALA A 109 2.01 20.68 2.43
CA ALA A 109 1.12 19.61 2.01
C ALA A 109 1.85 18.26 2.11
N ILE A 110 1.11 17.21 2.44
CA ILE A 110 1.58 15.83 2.34
C ILE A 110 0.70 15.13 1.31
N ASP A 111 1.33 14.43 0.37
CA ASP A 111 0.70 13.76 -0.76
C ASP A 111 -0.25 14.65 -1.59
N ALA A 112 -0.83 14.09 -2.66
CA ALA A 112 -1.85 14.70 -3.50
C ALA A 112 -2.66 13.62 -4.26
N PRO A 113 -3.59 12.90 -3.57
CA PRO A 113 -4.37 11.85 -4.22
C PRO A 113 -5.21 12.39 -5.38
N PRO A 114 -5.23 11.73 -6.56
CA PRO A 114 -5.99 12.20 -7.73
C PRO A 114 -7.48 12.40 -7.49
N SER A 115 -8.10 11.56 -6.64
CA SER A 115 -9.53 11.65 -6.32
C SER A 115 -9.87 12.89 -5.49
N ILE A 116 -8.94 13.35 -4.64
CA ILE A 116 -9.05 14.61 -3.91
C ILE A 116 -8.71 15.78 -4.85
N GLY A 117 -7.59 15.70 -5.58
CA GLY A 117 -7.20 16.64 -6.63
C GLY A 117 -7.34 18.13 -6.21
N GLU A 118 -8.00 18.93 -7.04
CA GLU A 118 -8.24 20.37 -6.79
C GLU A 118 -9.02 20.67 -5.50
N ASN A 119 -9.74 19.69 -4.94
CA ASN A 119 -10.38 19.87 -3.65
C ASN A 119 -9.37 20.04 -2.52
N TYR A 120 -8.14 19.54 -2.68
CA TYR A 120 -7.07 19.78 -1.73
C TYR A 120 -6.75 21.28 -1.63
N ILE A 121 -6.60 21.95 -2.78
CA ILE A 121 -6.34 23.40 -2.81
C ILE A 121 -7.52 24.18 -2.22
N LYS A 122 -8.76 23.75 -2.48
CA LYS A 122 -9.96 24.36 -1.87
C LYS A 122 -9.98 24.19 -0.35
N ALA A 123 -9.67 22.99 0.14
CA ALA A 123 -9.59 22.70 1.57
C ALA A 123 -8.54 23.55 2.28
N ILE A 124 -7.35 23.72 1.68
CA ILE A 124 -6.32 24.62 2.21
C ILE A 124 -6.85 26.06 2.29
N LYS A 125 -7.53 26.54 1.23
CA LYS A 125 -8.10 27.90 1.19
C LYS A 125 -9.26 28.13 2.15
N GLU A 126 -9.97 27.08 2.57
CA GLU A 126 -10.97 27.19 3.64
C GLU A 126 -10.33 27.48 5.00
N VAL A 127 -9.06 27.08 5.16
CA VAL A 127 -8.31 27.20 6.41
C VAL A 127 -7.38 28.42 6.41
N THR A 128 -6.71 28.71 5.29
CA THR A 128 -5.69 29.75 5.23
C THR A 128 -5.41 30.28 3.82
N ASP A 129 -5.01 31.55 3.73
CA ASP A 129 -4.52 32.20 2.51
C ASP A 129 -2.99 32.11 2.34
N LYS A 130 -2.29 31.44 3.26
CA LYS A 130 -0.83 31.32 3.22
C LYS A 130 -0.37 30.47 2.02
N PRO A 131 0.81 30.78 1.44
CA PRO A 131 1.32 30.02 0.31
C PRO A 131 1.71 28.60 0.70
N ILE A 132 1.52 27.66 -0.22
CA ILE A 132 2.10 26.31 -0.12
C ILE A 132 3.59 26.43 -0.41
N GLN A 133 4.42 25.96 0.51
CA GLN A 133 5.89 26.02 0.40
C GLN A 133 6.50 24.65 0.12
N TYR A 134 5.95 23.62 0.75
CA TYR A 134 6.49 22.27 0.74
C TYR A 134 5.41 21.27 0.37
N VAL A 135 5.82 20.24 -0.36
CA VAL A 135 5.03 19.04 -0.63
C VAL A 135 5.88 17.85 -0.24
N ILE A 136 5.40 17.03 0.68
CA ILE A 136 6.07 15.81 1.12
C ILE A 136 5.39 14.63 0.44
N TYR A 137 6.16 13.72 -0.13
CA TYR A 137 5.64 12.43 -0.60
C TYR A 137 5.85 11.36 0.46
N SER A 138 4.80 10.62 0.79
CA SER A 138 4.88 9.43 1.61
C SER A 138 5.65 8.31 0.91
N HIS A 139 5.36 8.09 -0.37
CA HIS A 139 6.01 7.14 -1.26
C HIS A 139 5.67 7.45 -2.73
N SER A 140 6.05 6.56 -3.65
CA SER A 140 6.03 6.84 -5.10
C SER A 140 4.70 6.57 -5.78
N HIS A 141 3.74 5.92 -5.12
CA HIS A 141 2.53 5.45 -5.79
C HIS A 141 1.61 6.57 -6.33
N VAL A 142 1.00 6.28 -7.49
CA VAL A 142 0.22 7.24 -8.28
C VAL A 142 -1.06 7.68 -7.57
N ASP A 143 -1.70 6.79 -6.84
CA ASP A 143 -2.92 7.07 -6.10
C ASP A 143 -2.71 8.02 -4.92
N HIS A 144 -1.47 8.17 -4.44
CA HIS A 144 -1.13 9.12 -3.38
C HIS A 144 -0.59 10.44 -3.92
N ILE A 145 0.23 10.45 -4.98
CA ILE A 145 0.91 11.68 -5.43
C ILE A 145 0.59 12.08 -6.88
N GLY A 146 -0.32 11.38 -7.54
CA GLY A 146 -0.62 11.53 -8.97
C GLY A 146 -1.26 12.85 -9.37
N ALA A 147 -1.74 13.69 -8.42
CA ALA A 147 -2.22 15.03 -8.73
C ALA A 147 -1.16 16.12 -8.49
N ALA A 148 -0.02 15.78 -7.89
CA ALA A 148 0.94 16.75 -7.37
C ALA A 148 1.42 17.74 -8.45
N GLY A 149 1.76 17.23 -9.64
CA GLY A 149 2.26 18.04 -10.75
C GLY A 149 1.24 18.98 -11.38
N SER A 150 -0.05 18.78 -11.14
CA SER A 150 -1.11 19.63 -11.70
C SER A 150 -1.71 20.62 -10.70
N ILE A 151 -1.79 20.27 -9.42
CA ILE A 151 -2.54 21.09 -8.44
C ILE A 151 -1.66 22.06 -7.65
N PHE A 152 -0.37 21.75 -7.47
CA PHE A 152 0.51 22.59 -6.68
C PHE A 152 1.25 23.65 -7.52
N PRO A 153 1.55 24.83 -6.94
CA PRO A 153 2.32 25.86 -7.64
C PRO A 153 3.71 25.38 -8.08
N ASN A 154 4.22 25.91 -9.20
CA ASN A 154 5.52 25.52 -9.74
C ASN A 154 6.74 25.81 -8.83
N ASN A 155 6.58 26.65 -7.80
CA ASN A 155 7.65 27.08 -6.91
C ASN A 155 7.68 26.36 -5.55
N VAL A 156 6.89 25.29 -5.38
CA VAL A 156 6.95 24.47 -4.16
C VAL A 156 8.21 23.61 -4.13
N THR A 157 8.69 23.30 -2.93
CA THR A 157 9.77 22.33 -2.71
C THR A 157 9.18 20.96 -2.46
N TYR A 158 9.49 20.00 -3.33
CA TYR A 158 9.09 18.61 -3.19
C TYR A 158 10.15 17.86 -2.37
N ILE A 159 9.73 17.20 -1.29
CA ILE A 159 10.59 16.47 -0.37
C ILE A 159 10.17 15.00 -0.36
N ALA A 160 11.11 14.09 -0.57
CA ALA A 160 10.86 12.65 -0.42
C ALA A 160 12.13 11.89 -0.05
N GLN A 161 11.98 10.61 0.27
CA GLN A 161 13.12 9.70 0.46
C GLN A 161 13.83 9.41 -0.88
N GLU A 162 15.13 9.12 -0.87
CA GLU A 162 15.93 8.94 -2.09
C GLU A 162 15.45 7.82 -3.03
N GLU A 163 14.93 6.71 -2.51
CA GLU A 163 14.36 5.62 -3.29
C GLU A 163 13.04 6.03 -3.94
N THR A 164 12.18 6.78 -3.25
CA THR A 164 11.01 7.41 -3.88
C THR A 164 11.45 8.30 -5.05
N ALA A 165 12.53 9.08 -4.89
CA ALA A 165 13.06 9.90 -5.98
C ALA A 165 13.59 9.06 -7.15
N ASN A 166 14.22 7.91 -6.88
CA ASN A 166 14.73 6.99 -7.90
C ASN A 166 13.58 6.35 -8.68
N LEU A 167 12.56 5.84 -7.98
CA LEU A 167 11.36 5.27 -8.58
C LEU A 167 10.63 6.29 -9.46
N LEU A 168 10.55 7.55 -9.04
CA LEU A 168 9.94 8.62 -9.83
C LEU A 168 10.73 8.98 -11.08
N LYS A 169 12.07 9.00 -11.00
CA LYS A 169 12.92 9.21 -12.18
C LYS A 169 12.78 8.08 -13.19
N GLU A 170 12.69 6.84 -12.72
CA GLU A 170 12.49 5.66 -13.58
C GLU A 170 11.10 5.67 -14.24
N ALA A 171 10.06 5.96 -13.45
CA ALA A 171 8.69 6.04 -13.96
C ALA A 171 8.49 7.14 -15.02
N ASN A 172 9.26 8.24 -14.93
CA ASN A 172 9.23 9.37 -15.87
C ASN A 172 7.80 9.90 -16.13
N ASP A 173 7.00 10.00 -15.06
CA ASP A 173 5.61 10.45 -15.08
C ASP A 173 5.51 11.92 -14.68
N THR A 174 5.16 12.79 -15.62
CA THR A 174 5.11 14.24 -15.40
C THR A 174 4.04 14.69 -14.39
N ARG A 175 3.06 13.82 -14.09
CA ARG A 175 2.04 14.10 -13.06
C ARG A 175 2.61 14.04 -11.64
N ARG A 176 3.76 13.39 -11.46
CA ARG A 176 4.45 13.20 -10.18
C ARG A 176 5.86 13.80 -10.27
N PRO A 177 6.00 15.12 -10.04
CA PRO A 177 7.30 15.80 -10.12
C PRO A 177 8.35 15.11 -9.25
N VAL A 178 9.53 14.88 -9.82
CA VAL A 178 10.67 14.33 -9.06
C VAL A 178 11.02 15.28 -7.90
N PRO A 179 11.21 14.77 -6.67
CA PRO A 179 11.48 15.61 -5.51
C PRO A 179 12.77 16.43 -5.68
N THR A 180 12.72 17.69 -5.26
CA THR A 180 13.85 18.63 -5.34
C THR A 180 14.77 18.52 -4.12
N VAL A 181 14.26 18.00 -3.01
CA VAL A 181 15.01 17.68 -1.80
C VAL A 181 14.81 16.21 -1.47
N THR A 182 15.91 15.51 -1.17
CA THR A 182 15.89 14.09 -0.80
C THR A 182 16.67 13.84 0.48
N PHE A 183 16.36 12.74 1.15
CA PHE A 183 17.05 12.27 2.35
C PHE A 183 17.18 10.74 2.35
N THR A 184 18.12 10.23 3.14
CA THR A 184 18.40 8.79 3.26
C THR A 184 17.54 8.16 4.35
N ASP A 185 17.80 8.52 5.61
CA ASP A 185 17.25 7.87 6.81
C ASP A 185 16.31 8.79 7.60
N HIS A 186 16.68 10.06 7.76
CA HIS A 186 15.93 11.02 8.57
C HIS A 186 16.01 12.43 7.98
N TYR A 187 14.91 13.16 8.05
CA TYR A 187 14.82 14.57 7.69
C TYR A 187 13.85 15.31 8.62
N GLU A 188 14.31 16.38 9.25
CA GLU A 188 13.47 17.25 10.07
C GLU A 188 13.09 18.49 9.26
N LEU A 189 11.80 18.61 8.91
CA LEU A 189 11.27 19.81 8.26
C LEU A 189 10.81 20.81 9.31
N ASN A 190 11.59 21.87 9.48
CA ASN A 190 11.19 23.04 10.26
C ASN A 190 10.48 24.06 9.37
N SER A 191 9.17 24.23 9.58
CA SER A 191 8.36 25.24 8.91
C SER A 191 7.88 26.23 9.96
N GLY A 192 8.72 27.21 10.28
CA GLY A 192 8.40 28.25 11.25
C GLY A 192 8.12 27.70 12.65
N ASN A 193 6.90 27.88 13.15
CA ASN A 193 6.47 27.37 14.45
C ASN A 193 5.99 25.89 14.47
N GLN A 194 6.25 25.15 13.39
CA GLN A 194 5.86 23.75 13.22
C GLN A 194 7.05 22.89 12.75
N THR A 195 7.03 21.61 13.14
CA THR A 195 8.06 20.62 12.75
C THR A 195 7.39 19.32 12.32
N LEU A 196 7.91 18.71 11.25
CA LEU A 196 7.63 17.33 10.87
C LEU A 196 8.94 16.53 10.85
N GLU A 197 8.92 15.34 11.42
CA GLU A 197 10.00 14.36 11.37
C GLU A 197 9.67 13.33 10.29
N LEU A 198 10.55 13.20 9.30
CA LEU A 198 10.42 12.27 8.19
C LEU A 198 11.45 11.17 8.36
N ASP A 199 10.99 9.94 8.52
CA ASP A 199 11.83 8.82 8.90
C ASP A 199 11.69 7.67 7.90
N TYR A 200 12.82 7.16 7.42
CA TYR A 200 12.90 5.92 6.68
C TYR A 200 13.52 4.84 7.57
N LYS A 201 12.71 3.86 7.99
CA LYS A 201 13.16 2.77 8.89
C LYS A 201 13.39 1.44 8.14
N GLY A 202 13.71 1.55 6.86
CA GLY A 202 13.83 0.43 5.91
C GLY A 202 12.54 0.14 5.15
N VAL A 203 12.62 -0.75 4.14
CA VAL A 203 11.51 -1.10 3.26
C VAL A 203 10.34 -1.69 4.06
N ASN A 204 9.14 -1.12 3.88
CA ASN A 204 7.88 -1.67 4.40
C ASN A 204 6.93 -2.04 3.24
N HIS A 205 6.03 -1.16 2.83
CA HIS A 205 5.19 -1.25 1.63
C HIS A 205 6.02 -1.31 0.35
N GLU A 206 6.85 -0.31 0.13
CA GLU A 206 7.82 -0.22 -0.97
C GLU A 206 9.11 0.50 -0.54
N PRO A 207 10.20 0.42 -1.32
CA PRO A 207 11.38 1.26 -1.10
C PRO A 207 11.00 2.75 -1.08
N GLY A 208 11.44 3.45 -0.04
CA GLY A 208 11.15 4.87 0.16
C GLY A 208 9.82 5.20 0.84
N ASN A 209 8.99 4.23 1.26
CA ASN A 209 7.81 4.55 2.07
C ASN A 209 8.21 4.98 3.50
N ILE A 210 7.88 6.22 3.86
CA ILE A 210 8.35 6.87 5.08
C ILE A 210 7.28 7.01 6.17
N TYR A 211 7.78 7.17 7.39
CA TYR A 211 7.01 7.61 8.56
C TYR A 211 7.04 9.13 8.61
N ILE A 212 5.88 9.77 8.70
CA ILE A 212 5.75 11.23 8.80
C ILE A 212 5.14 11.56 10.16
N TYR A 213 5.97 12.04 11.08
CA TYR A 213 5.58 12.30 12.46
C TYR A 213 5.51 13.79 12.76
N ALA A 214 4.40 14.22 13.36
CA ALA A 214 4.15 15.58 13.81
C ALA A 214 4.17 15.60 15.35
N PRO A 215 5.34 15.79 15.99
CA PRO A 215 5.52 15.57 17.43
C PRO A 215 4.64 16.48 18.29
N LYS A 216 4.49 17.75 17.91
CA LYS A 216 3.65 18.71 18.63
C LYS A 216 2.17 18.30 18.58
N GLN A 217 1.72 17.76 17.46
CA GLN A 217 0.35 17.34 17.24
C GLN A 217 0.05 15.95 17.76
N LYS A 218 1.09 15.16 18.07
CA LYS A 218 0.99 13.72 18.36
C LYS A 218 0.27 12.97 17.23
N THR A 219 0.67 13.24 15.99
CA THR A 219 0.10 12.59 14.80
C THR A 219 1.19 11.87 14.02
N LEU A 220 0.96 10.60 13.69
CA LEU A 220 1.82 9.82 12.83
C LEU A 220 1.08 9.42 11.55
N MET A 221 1.73 9.58 10.40
CA MET A 221 1.25 9.09 9.11
C MET A 221 2.20 8.03 8.58
N LEU A 222 1.64 6.89 8.18
CA LEU A 222 2.32 5.83 7.44
C LEU A 222 1.32 5.22 6.47
N VAL A 223 1.58 5.40 5.19
CA VAL A 223 0.64 5.08 4.11
C VAL A 223 0.79 3.62 3.68
N ASP A 224 -0.31 2.99 3.31
CA ASP A 224 -0.43 1.63 2.73
C ASP A 224 0.04 0.47 3.62
N VAL A 225 0.31 0.73 4.89
CA VAL A 225 0.62 -0.32 5.87
C VAL A 225 -0.58 -0.59 6.79
N ILE A 226 -1.09 0.46 7.44
CA ILE A 226 -2.18 0.34 8.42
C ILE A 226 -3.47 0.99 7.92
N PHE A 227 -4.56 0.25 8.05
CA PHE A 227 -5.88 0.56 7.51
C PHE A 227 -6.88 0.57 8.68
N PRO A 228 -7.13 1.73 9.33
CA PRO A 228 -7.91 1.80 10.57
C PRO A 228 -9.30 1.17 10.47
N GLY A 229 -9.55 0.10 11.22
CA GLY A 229 -10.80 -0.66 11.20
C GLY A 229 -11.02 -1.57 9.99
N TRP A 230 -10.08 -1.67 9.05
CA TRP A 230 -10.21 -2.48 7.84
C TRP A 230 -9.09 -3.51 7.72
N SER A 231 -9.37 -4.61 7.00
CA SER A 231 -8.32 -5.48 6.48
C SER A 231 -7.46 -4.66 5.52
N PRO A 232 -6.14 -4.91 5.43
CA PRO A 232 -5.33 -4.30 4.39
C PRO A 232 -5.91 -4.52 3.00
N PHE A 233 -5.55 -3.65 2.05
CA PHE A 233 -5.87 -3.90 0.64
C PHE A 233 -5.23 -5.21 0.14
N LYS A 234 -5.69 -5.75 -1.00
CA LYS A 234 -5.25 -7.04 -1.59
C LYS A 234 -3.76 -7.31 -1.41
N GLU A 235 -3.40 -8.55 -1.06
CA GLU A 235 -2.01 -8.99 -0.87
C GLU A 235 -1.23 -8.12 0.13
N LEU A 236 -1.92 -7.72 1.22
CA LEU A 236 -1.44 -6.89 2.35
C LEU A 236 -0.94 -5.51 1.91
N GLY A 237 -1.80 -4.81 1.17
CA GLY A 237 -1.50 -3.51 0.61
C GLY A 237 -0.50 -3.64 -0.52
N ILE A 238 -0.53 -4.71 -1.32
CA ILE A 238 0.40 -4.95 -2.43
C ILE A 238 1.89 -4.78 -2.07
N THR A 239 2.23 -5.02 -0.80
CA THR A 239 3.58 -4.80 -0.30
C THR A 239 4.61 -5.62 -1.08
N THR A 240 5.71 -4.96 -1.42
CA THR A 240 6.89 -5.58 -2.03
C THR A 240 7.80 -6.25 -0.99
N HIS A 241 7.58 -6.01 0.30
CA HIS A 241 8.45 -6.49 1.37
C HIS A 241 7.66 -6.84 2.65
N VAL A 242 7.05 -8.03 2.64
CA VAL A 242 6.21 -8.55 3.74
C VAL A 242 6.90 -8.50 5.12
N PRO A 243 8.18 -8.90 5.29
CA PRO A 243 8.83 -8.79 6.60
C PRO A 243 8.89 -7.35 7.14
N GLY A 244 9.08 -6.38 6.24
CA GLY A 244 9.06 -4.96 6.55
C GLY A 244 7.67 -4.46 6.92
N PHE A 245 6.66 -4.86 6.15
CA PHE A 245 5.25 -4.58 6.44
C PHE A 245 4.85 -5.10 7.84
N VAL A 246 5.23 -6.32 8.18
CA VAL A 246 4.97 -6.91 9.51
C VAL A 246 5.66 -6.08 10.60
N LYS A 247 6.96 -5.80 10.44
CA LYS A 247 7.75 -5.03 11.42
C LYS A 247 7.25 -3.59 11.60
N ALA A 248 6.67 -2.98 10.56
CA ALA A 248 6.26 -1.58 10.58
C ALA A 248 5.26 -1.24 11.70
N HIS A 249 4.44 -2.21 12.11
CA HIS A 249 3.50 -2.06 13.21
C HIS A 249 4.21 -1.82 14.56
N ASP A 250 5.29 -2.54 14.83
CA ASP A 250 6.11 -2.32 16.02
C ASP A 250 6.80 -0.96 15.99
N THR A 251 7.28 -0.56 14.81
CA THR A 251 7.87 0.76 14.61
C THR A 251 6.86 1.87 14.90
N VAL A 252 5.63 1.78 14.39
CA VAL A 252 4.56 2.76 14.67
C VAL A 252 4.27 2.85 16.16
N LEU A 253 4.11 1.71 16.85
CA LEU A 253 3.83 1.68 18.29
C LEU A 253 4.98 2.22 19.16
N GLY A 254 6.15 2.48 18.57
CA GLY A 254 7.27 3.15 19.24
C GLY A 254 7.15 4.68 19.31
N TYR A 255 6.23 5.30 18.56
CA TYR A 255 6.02 6.76 18.58
C TYR A 255 4.99 7.16 19.66
N ASP A 256 5.13 8.38 20.19
CA ASP A 256 4.12 9.01 21.06
C ASP A 256 3.07 9.74 20.20
N PHE A 257 2.06 9.01 19.72
CA PHE A 257 0.98 9.56 18.90
C PHE A 257 -0.40 9.28 19.51
N ASP A 258 -1.31 10.24 19.34
CA ASP A 258 -2.73 10.10 19.64
C ASP A 258 -3.52 9.74 18.37
N THR A 259 -3.08 10.24 17.21
CA THR A 259 -3.77 10.11 15.92
C THR A 259 -2.88 9.44 14.87
N PHE A 260 -3.45 8.52 14.10
CA PHE A 260 -2.79 7.83 12.99
C PHE A 260 -3.47 8.15 11.64
N VAL A 261 -2.69 8.39 10.59
CA VAL A 261 -3.18 8.60 9.21
C VAL A 261 -2.64 7.49 8.31
N GLY A 262 -3.53 6.65 7.77
CA GLY A 262 -3.16 5.46 6.99
C GLY A 262 -3.17 5.61 5.47
N GLY A 263 -3.55 6.77 4.94
CA GLY A 263 -3.59 7.02 3.49
C GLY A 263 -4.88 6.58 2.78
N HIS A 264 -5.51 5.49 3.23
CA HIS A 264 -6.73 4.96 2.61
C HIS A 264 -7.90 4.77 3.57
N LEU A 265 -9.06 4.57 2.95
CA LEU A 265 -10.36 4.24 3.52
C LEU A 265 -10.91 5.40 4.35
N THR A 266 -11.76 5.08 5.31
CA THR A 266 -12.84 5.99 5.69
C THR A 266 -12.49 6.92 6.86
N ARG A 267 -11.44 6.65 7.63
CA ARG A 267 -11.15 7.42 8.86
C ARG A 267 -9.68 7.43 9.28
N LEU A 268 -9.37 8.39 10.14
CA LEU A 268 -8.18 8.38 10.99
C LEU A 268 -8.19 7.19 11.96
N GLY A 269 -7.00 6.76 12.37
CA GLY A 269 -6.79 5.69 13.34
C GLY A 269 -6.24 6.15 14.68
N THR A 270 -6.14 5.20 15.60
CA THR A 270 -5.47 5.36 16.90
C THR A 270 -4.48 4.22 17.16
N SER A 271 -3.82 4.24 18.32
CA SER A 271 -2.95 3.13 18.74
C SER A 271 -3.67 1.78 18.78
N GLU A 272 -4.97 1.77 19.12
CA GLU A 272 -5.82 0.58 19.14
C GLU A 272 -5.99 -0.05 17.75
N ASP A 273 -6.10 0.77 16.71
CA ASP A 273 -6.16 0.29 15.32
C ASP A 273 -4.84 -0.38 14.90
N VAL A 274 -3.72 0.22 15.27
CA VAL A 274 -2.38 -0.35 14.99
C VAL A 274 -2.21 -1.67 15.74
N ILE A 275 -2.64 -1.74 17.01
CA ILE A 275 -2.61 -2.98 17.80
C ILE A 275 -3.50 -4.05 17.17
N LEU A 276 -4.72 -3.68 16.75
CA LEU A 276 -5.64 -4.62 16.11
C LEU A 276 -5.07 -5.17 14.81
N GLN A 277 -4.50 -4.32 13.95
CA GLN A 277 -3.91 -4.78 12.70
C GLN A 277 -2.61 -5.58 12.93
N LYS A 278 -1.81 -5.22 13.94
CA LYS A 278 -0.66 -6.04 14.36
C LYS A 278 -1.10 -7.44 14.80
N GLN A 279 -2.19 -7.56 15.54
CA GLN A 279 -2.75 -8.87 15.90
C GLN A 279 -3.17 -9.64 14.64
N PHE A 280 -3.82 -8.99 13.69
CA PHE A 280 -4.21 -9.60 12.41
C PHE A 280 -3.01 -10.15 11.65
N VAL A 281 -1.97 -9.33 11.47
CA VAL A 281 -0.76 -9.73 10.73
C VAL A 281 0.01 -10.85 11.46
N ASN A 282 0.07 -10.82 12.79
CA ASN A 282 0.69 -11.90 13.58
C ASN A 282 -0.09 -13.21 13.47
N ASP A 283 -1.41 -13.15 13.54
CA ASP A 283 -2.27 -14.33 13.36
C ASP A 283 -2.13 -14.91 11.96
N LEU A 284 -2.12 -14.04 10.95
CA LEU A 284 -1.90 -14.43 9.55
C LEU A 284 -0.54 -15.09 9.35
N THR A 285 0.51 -14.53 9.95
CA THR A 285 1.86 -15.11 9.93
C THR A 285 1.84 -16.52 10.53
N ASN A 286 1.24 -16.70 11.71
CA ASN A 286 1.16 -18.00 12.38
C ASN A 286 0.31 -19.03 11.60
N ALA A 287 -0.85 -18.60 11.07
CA ALA A 287 -1.70 -19.43 10.24
C ALA A 287 -0.97 -19.86 8.94
N SER A 288 -0.26 -18.93 8.31
CA SER A 288 0.53 -19.20 7.10
C SER A 288 1.68 -20.18 7.35
N MET A 289 2.41 -20.01 8.47
CA MET A 289 3.46 -20.97 8.86
C MET A 289 2.90 -22.37 9.11
N THR A 290 1.75 -22.45 9.78
CA THR A 290 1.06 -23.72 10.04
C THR A 290 0.62 -24.38 8.74
N ALA A 291 -0.04 -23.62 7.86
CA ALA A 291 -0.50 -24.10 6.57
C ALA A 291 0.66 -24.58 5.68
N ASN A 292 1.77 -23.82 5.62
CA ASN A 292 2.99 -24.24 4.91
C ASN A 292 3.55 -25.58 5.44
N SER A 293 3.30 -25.90 6.71
CA SER A 293 3.77 -27.13 7.36
C SER A 293 2.80 -28.32 7.22
N ASN A 294 1.52 -28.06 6.93
CA ASN A 294 0.45 -29.06 6.88
C ASN A 294 0.45 -29.89 5.60
N PHE A 295 1.02 -29.36 4.51
CA PHE A 295 0.97 -29.99 3.19
C PHE A 295 2.37 -30.37 2.71
N ASP A 296 2.52 -31.64 2.32
CA ASP A 296 3.71 -32.16 1.66
C ASP A 296 3.52 -32.13 0.13
N PHE A 297 4.41 -31.47 -0.60
CA PHE A 297 4.37 -31.40 -2.07
C PHE A 297 4.40 -32.80 -2.71
N GLY A 298 5.14 -33.75 -2.11
CA GLY A 298 5.24 -35.13 -2.61
C GLY A 298 3.88 -35.83 -2.70
N SER A 299 2.99 -35.60 -1.73
CA SER A 299 1.62 -36.14 -1.73
C SER A 299 0.78 -35.63 -2.91
N PHE A 300 0.97 -34.37 -3.33
CA PHE A 300 0.29 -33.79 -4.50
C PHE A 300 0.87 -34.36 -5.80
N ALA A 301 2.19 -34.48 -5.91
CA ALA A 301 2.84 -35.11 -7.04
C ALA A 301 2.38 -36.57 -7.24
N GLN A 302 2.16 -37.30 -6.14
CA GLN A 302 1.61 -38.65 -6.19
C GLN A 302 0.14 -38.67 -6.63
N LYS A 303 -0.68 -37.73 -6.13
CA LYS A 303 -2.12 -37.65 -6.43
C LYS A 303 -2.42 -37.26 -7.87
N TYR A 304 -1.76 -36.23 -8.37
CA TYR A 304 -2.05 -35.65 -9.70
C TYR A 304 -1.12 -36.19 -10.80
N GLY A 305 0.00 -36.82 -10.43
CA GLY A 305 1.04 -37.22 -11.36
C GLY A 305 1.85 -36.04 -11.89
N MET A 306 3.01 -36.31 -12.51
CA MET A 306 3.95 -35.26 -12.96
C MET A 306 3.83 -34.93 -14.45
N THR A 307 2.77 -35.37 -15.13
CA THR A 307 2.55 -35.06 -16.56
C THR A 307 2.31 -33.56 -16.77
N ASN A 308 1.64 -32.90 -15.82
CA ASN A 308 1.47 -31.45 -15.80
C ASN A 308 2.02 -30.88 -14.46
N PRO A 309 3.33 -30.58 -14.37
CA PRO A 309 3.94 -30.13 -13.12
C PRO A 309 3.36 -28.79 -12.61
N TRP A 310 2.89 -27.92 -13.50
CA TRP A 310 2.26 -26.65 -13.11
C TRP A 310 0.93 -26.86 -12.38
N LEU A 311 0.14 -27.84 -12.80
CA LEU A 311 -1.08 -28.21 -12.09
C LEU A 311 -0.78 -28.71 -10.68
N VAL A 312 0.26 -29.53 -10.51
CA VAL A 312 0.65 -30.04 -9.19
C VAL A 312 1.03 -28.90 -8.24
N ILE A 313 1.82 -27.95 -8.75
CA ILE A 313 2.26 -26.77 -8.01
C ILE A 313 1.06 -25.90 -7.63
N GLU A 314 0.17 -25.63 -8.58
CA GLU A 314 -1.04 -24.83 -8.36
C GLU A 314 -1.97 -25.46 -7.32
N GLU A 315 -2.26 -26.75 -7.43
CA GLU A 315 -3.12 -27.47 -6.48
C GLU A 315 -2.52 -27.49 -5.07
N TYR A 316 -1.20 -27.61 -4.97
CA TYR A 316 -0.48 -27.55 -3.69
C TYR A 316 -0.58 -26.17 -3.05
N TYR A 317 -0.30 -25.09 -3.80
CA TYR A 317 -0.40 -23.74 -3.24
C TYR A 317 -1.84 -23.35 -2.92
N ASN A 318 -2.82 -23.78 -3.72
CA ASN A 318 -4.24 -23.57 -3.42
C ASN A 318 -4.65 -24.27 -2.12
N ALA A 319 -4.19 -25.50 -1.89
CA ALA A 319 -4.48 -26.20 -0.64
C ALA A 319 -3.90 -25.47 0.57
N VAL A 320 -2.65 -25.00 0.49
CA VAL A 320 -1.99 -24.26 1.57
C VAL A 320 -2.69 -22.91 1.82
N THR A 321 -3.02 -22.18 0.76
CA THR A 321 -3.69 -20.89 0.87
C THR A 321 -5.08 -21.04 1.47
N ASN A 322 -5.83 -22.06 1.06
CA ASN A 322 -7.17 -22.33 1.58
C ASN A 322 -7.13 -22.71 3.07
N ASP A 323 -6.19 -23.53 3.51
CA ASP A 323 -6.02 -23.90 4.92
C ASP A 323 -5.73 -22.68 5.83
N CYS A 324 -4.84 -21.78 5.36
CA CYS A 324 -4.62 -20.49 6.03
C CYS A 324 -5.89 -19.64 6.05
N THR A 325 -6.60 -19.58 4.92
CA THR A 325 -7.80 -18.74 4.76
C THR A 325 -8.91 -19.20 5.71
N ASP A 326 -9.17 -20.50 5.78
CA ASP A 326 -10.16 -21.09 6.68
C ASP A 326 -9.83 -20.76 8.15
N THR A 327 -8.57 -20.95 8.55
CA THR A 327 -8.07 -20.61 9.90
C THR A 327 -8.29 -19.13 10.23
N MET A 328 -7.98 -18.24 9.29
CA MET A 328 -8.12 -16.80 9.50
C MET A 328 -9.58 -16.37 9.54
N ASN A 329 -10.42 -16.95 8.68
CA ASN A 329 -11.85 -16.67 8.63
C ASN A 329 -12.55 -17.03 9.96
N GLU A 330 -12.17 -18.13 10.61
CA GLU A 330 -12.71 -18.49 11.92
C GLU A 330 -12.46 -17.42 13.00
N LYS A 331 -11.32 -16.73 12.93
CA LYS A 331 -10.88 -15.78 13.96
C LYS A 331 -11.19 -14.32 13.66
N TRP A 332 -11.17 -13.95 12.38
CA TRP A 332 -11.22 -12.55 11.92
C TRP A 332 -12.53 -12.15 11.27
N LYS A 333 -13.44 -13.10 11.10
CA LYS A 333 -14.79 -12.81 10.68
C LYS A 333 -15.41 -11.69 11.50
N ASP A 334 -15.90 -10.68 10.80
CA ASP A 334 -16.62 -9.50 11.30
C ASP A 334 -15.81 -8.58 12.23
N ARG A 335 -14.50 -8.80 12.39
CA ARG A 335 -13.62 -7.94 13.21
C ARG A 335 -13.05 -6.75 12.48
N LEU A 336 -12.94 -6.82 11.15
CA LEU A 336 -12.42 -5.77 10.28
C LEU A 336 -13.33 -5.67 9.04
N GLY A 337 -13.50 -4.47 8.50
CA GLY A 337 -14.14 -4.30 7.20
C GLY A 337 -13.28 -4.90 6.09
N GLY A 338 -13.89 -5.44 5.04
CA GLY A 338 -13.15 -5.97 3.88
C GLY A 338 -12.44 -7.32 4.13
N TRP A 339 -12.77 -8.01 5.22
CA TRP A 339 -12.07 -9.25 5.59
C TRP A 339 -12.37 -10.40 4.62
N GLU A 340 -13.60 -10.53 4.12
CA GLU A 340 -14.02 -11.65 3.25
C GLU A 340 -13.33 -11.57 1.89
N GLU A 341 -13.16 -10.34 1.39
CA GLU A 341 -12.74 -10.06 0.03
C GLU A 341 -11.26 -10.35 -0.20
N PHE A 342 -10.41 -10.10 0.80
CA PHE A 342 -8.96 -10.16 0.63
C PHE A 342 -8.25 -11.22 1.46
N MET A 343 -8.94 -11.94 2.36
CA MET A 343 -8.28 -12.93 3.23
C MET A 343 -7.46 -13.95 2.45
N ASN A 344 -8.02 -14.51 1.38
CA ASN A 344 -7.33 -15.49 0.55
C ASN A 344 -6.04 -14.91 -0.04
N SER A 345 -6.09 -13.68 -0.55
CA SER A 345 -4.92 -12.99 -1.11
C SER A 345 -3.86 -12.67 -0.05
N HIS A 346 -4.28 -12.37 1.19
CA HIS A 346 -3.35 -12.16 2.30
C HIS A 346 -2.65 -13.47 2.68
N CYS A 347 -3.40 -14.56 2.76
CA CYS A 347 -2.84 -15.89 3.00
C CYS A 347 -1.90 -16.32 1.89
N TRP A 348 -2.24 -16.09 0.62
CA TRP A 348 -1.34 -16.34 -0.50
C TRP A 348 -0.01 -15.58 -0.33
N LYS A 349 -0.09 -14.26 -0.16
CA LYS A 349 1.08 -13.39 -0.05
C LYS A 349 1.97 -13.74 1.15
N MET A 350 1.36 -14.03 2.30
CA MET A 350 2.11 -14.36 3.52
C MET A 350 2.71 -15.77 3.44
N THR A 351 1.98 -16.76 2.93
CA THR A 351 2.51 -18.12 2.77
C THR A 351 3.66 -18.15 1.76
N GLU A 352 3.58 -17.39 0.67
CA GLU A 352 4.66 -17.20 -0.31
C GLU A 352 5.88 -16.57 0.36
N SER A 353 5.73 -15.42 1.03
CA SER A 353 6.85 -14.73 1.65
C SER A 353 7.58 -15.53 2.74
N LEU A 354 6.90 -16.47 3.40
CA LEU A 354 7.48 -17.26 4.49
C LEU A 354 8.14 -18.56 3.99
N ARG A 355 7.97 -18.90 2.72
CA ARG A 355 8.68 -20.02 2.11
C ARG A 355 10.09 -19.60 1.76
N VAL A 356 11.00 -20.56 1.84
CA VAL A 356 12.44 -20.38 1.57
C VAL A 356 12.87 -21.28 0.39
N ASP A 357 11.90 -21.88 -0.32
CA ASP A 357 12.14 -22.87 -1.36
C ASP A 357 12.48 -22.29 -2.74
#